data_AF-A0A090W9M0-F1
#
_entry.id   AF-A0A090W9M0-F1
#
_cell.length_a   1.000
_cell.length_b   1.000
_cell.length_c   1.000
_cell.angle_alpha   90.00
_cell.angle_beta   90.00
_cell.angle_gamma   90.00
#
_symmetry.space_group_name_H-M   'P 1'
#
loop_
_entity.id
_entity.type
_entity.pdbx_description
1 polymer ?
#
loop_
_entity_poly.entity_id
_entity_poly.type
_entity_poly.pdbx_seq_one_letter_code
_entity_poly.pdbx_strand_id
1 'polypeptide(L)'
;MVNASNIEKDWNWISSKNNVGATMRNLSDDYSLLAIQGPKAIEAMQSLTSEDLSAITFYNFVVGDFAGIDHVIISATGYTGSGGFEIYCKNSEVQHIWNKVLEAGAAFGIKPIGLAARDTLRLEMGYCFMVMI
;
A
#
# COMPACT_ATOMS: atom_id res chain seq x y z
N MET A 1 3.35 -5.19 -7.54
CA MET A 1 2.39 -4.11 -7.85
C MET A 1 2.91 -3.34 -9.06
N VAL A 2 2.03 -2.86 -9.93
CA VAL A 2 2.37 -2.04 -11.11
C VAL A 2 1.51 -0.77 -11.12
N ASN A 3 1.89 0.21 -11.93
CA ASN A 3 1.11 1.45 -12.09
C ASN A 3 -0.25 1.16 -12.74
N ALA A 4 -1.30 1.84 -12.27
CA ALA A 4 -2.68 1.56 -12.70
C ALA A 4 -2.89 1.63 -14.22
N SER A 5 -2.31 2.61 -14.89
CA SER A 5 -2.43 2.78 -16.36
C SER A 5 -1.72 1.70 -17.18
N ASN A 6 -0.89 0.87 -16.54
CA ASN A 6 -0.06 -0.12 -17.22
C ASN A 6 -0.48 -1.57 -16.93
N ILE A 7 -1.54 -1.82 -16.15
CA ILE A 7 -1.90 -3.17 -15.70
C ILE A 7 -1.94 -4.15 -16.88
N GLU A 8 -2.71 -3.85 -17.92
CA GLU A 8 -2.86 -4.73 -19.10
C GLU A 8 -1.55 -4.87 -19.88
N LYS A 9 -0.85 -3.75 -20.12
CA LYS A 9 0.42 -3.73 -20.85
C LYS A 9 1.49 -4.59 -20.16
N ASP A 10 1.66 -4.38 -18.86
CA ASP A 10 2.68 -5.06 -18.05
C ASP A 10 2.30 -6.54 -17.88
N TRP A 11 1.02 -6.86 -17.69
CA TRP A 11 0.53 -8.24 -17.65
C TRP A 11 0.82 -9.01 -18.94
N ASN A 12 0.48 -8.41 -20.09
CA ASN A 12 0.71 -9.02 -21.40
C ASN A 12 2.21 -9.23 -21.66
N TRP A 13 3.03 -8.24 -21.31
CA TRP A 13 4.48 -8.35 -21.44
C TRP A 13 5.04 -9.46 -20.56
N ILE A 14 4.75 -9.48 -19.25
CA ILE A 14 5.24 -10.50 -18.32
C ILE A 14 4.77 -11.89 -18.77
N SER A 15 3.51 -12.01 -19.16
CA SER A 15 2.93 -13.28 -19.63
C SER A 15 3.64 -13.81 -20.88
N SER A 16 3.99 -12.92 -21.82
CA SER A 16 4.77 -13.29 -23.01
C SER A 16 6.19 -13.78 -22.70
N LYS A 17 6.72 -13.49 -21.51
CA LYS A 17 8.06 -13.87 -21.06
C LYS A 17 8.07 -15.05 -20.10
N ASN A 18 6.93 -15.64 -19.76
CA ASN A 18 6.83 -16.77 -18.84
C ASN A 18 7.30 -18.10 -19.49
N ASN A 19 8.57 -18.16 -19.85
CA ASN A 19 9.22 -19.33 -20.42
C ASN A 19 9.46 -20.46 -19.40
N VAL A 20 9.35 -20.15 -18.10
CA VAL A 20 9.52 -21.12 -17.00
C VAL A 20 8.23 -21.86 -16.65
N GLY A 21 7.10 -21.51 -17.25
CA GLY A 21 5.81 -22.16 -16.99
C GLY A 21 5.24 -21.87 -15.60
N ALA A 22 5.54 -20.72 -15.01
CA ALA A 22 4.99 -20.32 -13.71
C ALA A 22 3.46 -20.17 -13.79
N THR A 23 2.76 -20.52 -12.71
CA THR A 23 1.34 -20.18 -12.57
C THR A 23 1.22 -18.71 -12.22
N MET A 24 0.59 -17.92 -13.10
CA MET A 24 0.42 -16.48 -12.91
C MET A 24 -1.07 -16.15 -12.75
N ARG A 25 -1.36 -15.16 -11.89
CA ARG A 25 -2.70 -14.62 -11.70
C ARG A 25 -2.64 -13.11 -11.62
N ASN A 26 -3.53 -12.43 -12.32
CA ASN A 26 -3.79 -11.01 -12.11
C ASN A 26 -4.89 -10.88 -11.06
N LEU A 27 -4.59 -10.23 -9.93
CA LEU A 27 -5.51 -10.03 -8.81
C LEU A 27 -5.86 -8.55 -8.59
N SER A 28 -5.58 -7.69 -9.57
CA SER A 28 -5.83 -6.24 -9.47
C SER A 28 -7.30 -5.92 -9.16
N ASP A 29 -8.24 -6.68 -9.72
CA ASP A 29 -9.68 -6.46 -9.51
C ASP A 29 -10.20 -7.02 -8.18
N ASP A 30 -9.37 -7.77 -7.44
CA ASP A 30 -9.76 -8.42 -6.18
C ASP A 30 -9.25 -7.68 -4.93
N TYR A 31 -8.26 -6.79 -5.12
CA TYR A 31 -7.52 -6.17 -4.02
C TYR A 31 -7.56 -4.65 -4.08
N SER A 32 -7.63 -4.06 -2.89
CA SER A 32 -7.46 -2.64 -2.65
C SER A 32 -6.14 -2.37 -1.93
N LEU A 33 -5.61 -1.16 -2.12
CA LEU A 33 -4.39 -0.69 -1.48
C LEU A 33 -4.63 0.66 -0.81
N LEU A 34 -4.34 0.75 0.49
CA LEU A 34 -4.31 2.01 1.24
C LEU A 34 -2.89 2.36 1.64
N ALA A 35 -2.43 3.54 1.25
CA ALA A 35 -1.12 4.06 1.66
C ALA A 35 -1.29 4.97 2.88
N ILE A 36 -0.74 4.55 4.02
CA ILE A 36 -0.76 5.28 5.29
C ILE A 36 0.65 5.80 5.53
N GLN A 37 0.85 7.10 5.33
CA GLN A 37 2.18 7.68 5.22
C GLN A 37 2.36 8.83 6.21
N GLY A 38 3.55 8.93 6.80
CA GLY A 38 3.91 9.99 7.73
C GLY A 38 4.78 9.51 8.88
N PRO A 39 5.49 10.44 9.56
CA PRO A 39 6.45 10.12 10.62
C PRO A 39 5.81 9.48 11.86
N LYS A 40 4.49 9.55 11.98
CA LYS A 40 3.70 8.97 13.08
C LYS A 40 2.91 7.72 12.68
N ALA A 41 3.13 7.18 11.49
CA ALA A 41 2.37 6.03 10.98
C ALA A 41 2.45 4.79 11.88
N ILE A 42 3.63 4.48 12.42
CA ILE A 42 3.81 3.34 13.36
C ILE A 42 2.96 3.57 14.61
N GLU A 43 3.19 4.68 15.34
CA GLU A 43 2.45 5.03 16.56
C GLU A 43 0.93 5.06 16.33
N ALA A 44 0.49 5.63 15.21
CA ALA A 44 -0.92 5.79 14.90
C ALA A 44 -1.62 4.46 14.57
N MET A 45 -0.95 3.54 13.89
CA MET A 45 -1.56 2.33 13.36
C MET A 45 -1.30 1.07 14.19
N GLN A 46 -0.38 1.11 15.15
CA GLN A 46 0.00 -0.07 15.93
C GLN A 46 -1.17 -0.73 16.66
N SER A 47 -2.18 0.04 17.09
CA SER A 47 -3.38 -0.51 17.74
C SER A 47 -4.29 -1.29 16.81
N LEU A 48 -4.06 -1.24 15.50
CA LEU A 48 -4.87 -1.94 14.49
C LEU A 48 -4.35 -3.34 14.19
N THR A 49 -3.18 -3.75 14.67
CA THR A 49 -2.59 -5.05 14.34
C THR A 49 -1.87 -5.66 15.52
N SER A 50 -1.81 -6.99 15.58
CA SER A 50 -0.94 -7.69 16.54
C SER A 50 0.53 -7.72 16.11
N GLU A 51 0.83 -7.40 14.85
CA GLU A 51 2.20 -7.34 14.31
C GLU A 51 2.96 -6.14 14.88
N ASP A 52 4.25 -6.30 15.21
CA ASP A 52 5.12 -5.18 15.58
C ASP A 52 5.49 -4.37 14.33
N LEU A 53 4.79 -3.24 14.12
CA LEU A 53 4.99 -2.39 12.96
C LEU A 53 6.40 -1.78 12.91
N SER A 54 7.07 -1.62 14.06
CA SER A 54 8.43 -1.09 14.11
C SER A 54 9.49 -2.10 13.68
N ALA A 55 9.17 -3.39 13.74
CA ALA A 55 10.06 -4.48 13.32
C ALA A 55 10.00 -4.73 11.80
N ILE A 56 8.99 -4.23 11.10
CA ILE A 56 8.87 -4.38 9.64
C ILE A 56 9.87 -3.41 8.98
N THR A 57 11.04 -3.92 8.61
CA THR A 57 12.09 -3.12 7.98
C THR A 57 11.66 -2.61 6.61
N PHE A 58 12.15 -1.43 6.22
CA PHE A 58 11.82 -0.80 4.93
C PHE A 58 11.96 -1.79 3.77
N TYR A 59 11.00 -1.76 2.84
CA TYR A 59 10.93 -2.68 1.70
C TYR A 59 10.71 -4.16 2.04
N ASN A 60 10.19 -4.44 3.24
CA ASN A 60 9.68 -5.76 3.64
C ASN A 60 8.18 -5.67 3.96
N PHE A 61 7.54 -6.84 4.06
CA PHE A 61 6.14 -6.94 4.43
C PHE A 61 5.92 -8.15 5.33
N VAL A 62 4.81 -8.11 6.06
CA VAL A 62 4.24 -9.26 6.77
C VAL A 62 2.82 -9.48 6.30
N VAL A 63 2.29 -10.68 6.58
CA VAL A 63 0.88 -11.00 6.40
C VAL A 63 0.32 -11.29 7.78
N GLY A 64 -0.57 -10.44 8.25
CA GLY A 64 -1.10 -10.48 9.62
C GLY A 64 -2.53 -9.95 9.70
N ASP A 65 -3.00 -9.75 10.92
CA ASP A 65 -4.28 -9.07 11.16
C ASP A 65 -4.11 -7.56 11.04
N PHE A 66 -5.11 -6.87 10.49
CA PHE A 66 -5.16 -5.40 10.50
C PHE A 66 -6.60 -4.91 10.57
N ALA A 67 -6.89 -4.03 11.51
CA ALA A 67 -8.22 -3.51 11.84
C ALA A 67 -9.27 -4.62 12.09
N GLY A 68 -8.84 -5.76 12.65
CA GLY A 68 -9.71 -6.92 12.90
C GLY A 68 -10.01 -7.77 11.66
N ILE A 69 -9.25 -7.61 10.58
CA ILE A 69 -9.31 -8.42 9.35
C ILE A 69 -8.03 -9.25 9.26
N ASP A 70 -8.17 -10.56 9.05
CA ASP A 70 -7.03 -11.47 8.88
C ASP A 70 -6.45 -11.42 7.46
N HIS A 71 -5.22 -11.91 7.30
CA HIS A 71 -4.55 -12.07 6.01
C HIS A 71 -4.36 -10.76 5.22
N VAL A 72 -4.18 -9.64 5.93
CA VAL A 72 -3.83 -8.35 5.35
C VAL A 72 -2.32 -8.28 5.12
N ILE A 73 -1.90 -7.82 3.94
CA ILE A 73 -0.48 -7.59 3.67
C ILE A 73 -0.14 -6.19 4.18
N ILE A 74 0.78 -6.12 5.13
CA ILE A 74 1.28 -4.88 5.73
C ILE A 74 2.71 -4.67 5.23
N SER A 75 2.88 -3.75 4.28
CA SER A 75 4.17 -3.51 3.63
C SER A 75 4.78 -2.20 4.09
N ALA A 76 6.01 -2.21 4.58
CA ALA A 76 6.77 -1.01 4.94
C ALA A 76 7.34 -0.32 3.69
N THR A 77 6.42 0.13 2.83
CA THR A 77 6.67 0.81 1.56
C THR A 77 5.89 2.12 1.49
N GLY A 78 6.29 2.98 0.55
CA GLY A 78 5.73 4.32 0.46
C GLY A 78 6.19 5.08 -0.76
N TYR A 79 5.46 6.15 -1.07
CA TYR A 79 5.75 7.03 -2.20
C TYR A 79 5.86 8.51 -1.79
N THR A 80 6.07 8.78 -0.50
CA THR A 80 6.19 10.13 0.06
C THR A 80 7.50 10.37 0.81
N GLY A 81 8.35 9.33 0.96
CA GLY A 81 9.63 9.40 1.70
C GLY A 81 9.49 9.62 3.21
N SER A 82 8.27 9.69 3.74
CA SER A 82 7.99 10.06 5.13
C SER A 82 7.94 8.86 6.08
N GLY A 83 8.20 7.64 5.58
CA GLY A 83 7.88 6.39 6.25
C GLY A 83 6.37 6.08 6.23
N GLY A 84 6.03 4.87 6.66
CA GLY A 84 4.66 4.38 6.70
C GLY A 84 4.48 3.02 6.02
N PHE A 85 3.23 2.71 5.71
CA PHE A 85 2.83 1.40 5.22
C PHE A 85 1.91 1.49 4.01
N GLU A 86 1.95 0.45 3.17
CA GLU A 86 0.93 0.12 2.19
C GLU A 86 0.18 -1.13 2.67
N ILE A 87 -1.13 -0.98 2.84
CA ILE A 87 -2.03 -2.02 3.36
C ILE A 87 -2.81 -2.61 2.19
N TYR A 88 -2.62 -3.90 1.91
CA TYR A 88 -3.33 -4.62 0.85
C TYR A 88 -4.38 -5.55 1.46
N CYS A 89 -5.63 -5.40 1.04
CA CYS A 89 -6.78 -6.14 1.56
C CYS A 89 -7.78 -6.45 0.43
N LYS A 90 -8.77 -7.31 0.69
CA LYS A 90 -9.84 -7.56 -0.28
C LYS A 90 -10.73 -6.32 -0.43
N ASN A 91 -11.32 -6.17 -1.62
CA ASN A 91 -12.23 -5.05 -1.88
C ASN A 91 -13.43 -4.99 -0.93
N SER A 92 -13.90 -6.13 -0.41
CA SER A 92 -14.97 -6.19 0.58
C SER A 92 -14.57 -5.65 1.96
N GLU A 93 -13.27 -5.56 2.25
CA GLU A 93 -12.72 -5.18 3.56
C GLU A 93 -12.26 -3.72 3.61
N VAL A 94 -11.95 -3.12 2.46
CA VAL A 94 -11.27 -1.82 2.37
C VAL A 94 -12.03 -0.70 3.06
N GLN A 95 -13.36 -0.67 2.97
CA GLN A 95 -14.16 0.39 3.60
C GLN A 95 -14.07 0.34 5.12
N HIS A 96 -14.07 -0.87 5.69
CA HIS A 96 -13.91 -1.07 7.13
C HIS A 96 -12.52 -0.65 7.59
N ILE A 97 -11.48 -1.11 6.88
CA ILE A 97 -10.09 -0.75 7.17
C ILE A 97 -9.89 0.76 7.06
N TRP A 98 -10.41 1.40 6.02
CA TRP A 98 -10.36 2.85 5.83
C TRP A 98 -10.92 3.61 7.04
N ASN A 99 -12.10 3.23 7.51
CA ASN A 99 -12.73 3.87 8.66
C ASN A 99 -11.90 3.69 9.94
N LYS A 100 -11.37 2.49 10.17
CA LYS A 100 -10.55 2.18 11.35
C LYS A 100 -9.21 2.91 11.34
N VAL A 101 -8.59 3.08 10.17
CA VAL A 101 -7.38 3.89 9.99
C VAL A 101 -7.64 5.35 10.34
N LEU A 102 -8.74 5.93 9.85
CA LEU A 102 -9.09 7.31 10.18
C LEU A 102 -9.40 7.49 11.66
N GLU A 103 -10.10 6.53 12.28
CA GLU A 103 -10.41 6.52 13.70
C GLU A 103 -9.12 6.48 14.56
N ALA A 104 -8.24 5.51 14.31
CA ALA A 104 -6.98 5.35 15.05
C ALA A 104 -6.03 6.54 14.86
N GLY A 105 -5.96 7.07 13.64
CA GLY A 105 -5.10 8.20 13.31
C GLY A 105 -5.64 9.57 13.74
N ALA A 106 -6.88 9.68 14.22
CA ALA A 106 -7.51 10.96 14.54
C ALA A 106 -6.71 11.76 15.57
N ALA A 107 -6.20 11.10 16.62
CA ALA A 107 -5.36 11.73 17.65
C ALA A 107 -3.99 12.20 17.12
N PHE A 108 -3.56 11.67 15.97
CA PHE A 108 -2.30 12.00 15.30
C PHE A 108 -2.50 13.01 14.15
N GLY A 109 -3.73 13.51 13.96
CA GLY A 109 -4.05 14.47 12.92
C GLY A 109 -4.08 13.87 11.51
N ILE A 110 -4.39 12.57 11.38
CA ILE A 110 -4.53 11.90 10.08
C ILE A 110 -5.55 12.64 9.21
N LYS A 111 -5.27 12.75 7.92
CA LYS A 111 -6.18 13.33 6.93
C LYS A 111 -6.14 12.49 5.65
N PRO A 112 -7.29 12.27 5.00
CA PRO A 112 -7.28 11.73 3.65
C PRO A 112 -6.64 12.75 2.71
N ILE A 113 -5.79 12.27 1.79
CA ILE A 113 -5.15 13.11 0.77
C ILE A 113 -5.47 12.60 -0.63
N GLY A 114 -5.60 13.52 -1.56
CA GLY A 114 -5.84 13.23 -2.98
C GLY A 114 -4.55 13.06 -3.78
N LEU A 115 -4.71 12.77 -5.07
CA LEU A 115 -3.60 12.51 -6.00
C LEU A 115 -2.65 13.70 -6.18
N ALA A 116 -3.15 14.94 -6.14
CA ALA A 116 -2.32 16.14 -6.28
C ALA A 116 -1.29 16.26 -5.14
N ALA A 117 -1.71 16.01 -3.90
CA ALA A 117 -0.80 16.01 -2.75
C ALA A 117 0.24 14.89 -2.87
N ARG A 118 -0.16 13.70 -3.36
CA ARG A 118 0.77 12.61 -3.64
C ARG A 118 1.83 13.01 -4.67
N ASP A 119 1.44 13.73 -5.73
CA ASP A 119 2.37 14.18 -6.77
C ASP A 119 3.37 15.24 -6.26
N THR A 120 2.94 16.13 -5.38
CA THR A 120 3.87 17.06 -4.70
C THR A 120 4.87 16.31 -3.84
N LEU A 121 4.39 15.42 -2.95
CA LEU A 121 5.25 14.71 -1.99
C LEU A 121 6.29 13.80 -2.69
N ARG A 122 5.88 13.06 -3.72
CA ARG A 122 6.82 12.20 -4.45
C ARG A 122 7.89 13.02 -5.19
N LEU A 123 7.53 14.22 -5.67
CA LEU A 123 8.45 15.10 -6.38
C LEU A 123 9.45 15.74 -5.42
N GLU A 124 9.02 16.16 -4.23
CA GLU A 124 9.91 16.64 -3.16
C GLU A 124 10.94 15.57 -2.75
N MET A 125 10.55 14.29 -2.78
CA MET A 125 11.44 13.16 -2.53
C MET A 125 12.28 12.71 -3.72
N GLY A 126 12.14 13.34 -4.89
CA GLY A 126 12.85 12.96 -6.10
C GLY A 126 12.43 11.62 -6.69
N TYR A 127 11.25 11.10 -6.33
CA TYR A 127 10.75 9.85 -6.90
C TYR A 127 10.23 10.06 -8.31
N CYS A 128 10.73 9.21 -9.22
CA CYS A 128 10.30 9.21 -10.60
C CYS A 128 8.83 8.78 -10.68
N PHE A 129 8.03 9.58 -11.37
CA PHE A 129 6.76 9.14 -11.91
C PHE A 129 7.04 8.54 -13.28
N MET A 130 6.40 7.42 -13.59
CA MET A 130 6.64 6.75 -14.86
C MET A 130 6.11 7.62 -16.01
N VAL A 131 7.03 8.06 -16.87
CA VAL A 131 6.70 8.78 -18.10
C VAL A 131 6.54 7.74 -19.21
N MET A 132 5.36 7.71 -19.83
CA MET A 132 5.13 6.91 -21.03
C MET A 132 5.61 7.70 -22.24
N ILE A 133 6.61 7.18 -22.94
CA ILE A 133 6.95 7.50 -24.33
C ILE A 133 6.64 6.28 -25.19
#